data_AF-A0A2E6I8W8-F1
#
_entry.id   AF-A0A2E6I8W8-F1
#
_cell.length_a   1.000
_cell.length_b   1.000
_cell.length_c   1.000
_cell.angle_alpha   90.00
_cell.angle_beta   90.00
_cell.angle_gamma   90.00
#
_symmetry.space_group_name_H-M   'P 1'
#
loop_
_entity.id
_entity.type
_entity.pdbx_description
1 polymer ?
#
loop_
_entity_poly.entity_id
_entity_poly.type
_entity_poly.pdbx_seq_one_letter_code
_entity_poly.pdbx_strand_id
1 'polypeptide(L)'
;MMMEGDMSLITRDDVATPYAKCIVCSKGTRSHVLERAKYAEYVGERVVDQSDEFSGGEDWEEVEEVVKFALAEDAVVMCHGCWVEHQKTFCALVKANFNKWREAPVEHAHAVRKCVATMDYYQFDDKPTIEALSIITKKMKEAIKGD
;
A
#
# COMPACT_ATOMS: atom_id res chain seq x y z
N MET A 1 24.37 23.23 -8.24
CA MET A 1 23.39 23.39 -7.15
C MET A 1 22.05 22.95 -7.73
N MET A 2 21.76 21.65 -7.69
CA MET A 2 20.50 21.12 -8.24
C MET A 2 19.39 21.51 -7.28
N MET A 3 18.38 22.21 -7.79
CA MET A 3 17.24 22.65 -7.00
C MET A 3 16.54 21.43 -6.40
N GLU A 4 16.33 21.47 -5.09
CA GLU A 4 15.48 20.54 -4.35
C GLU A 4 14.02 20.81 -4.77
N GLY A 5 13.66 20.34 -5.96
CA GLY A 5 12.27 20.17 -6.33
C GLY A 5 11.71 19.04 -5.48
N ASP A 6 10.70 19.35 -4.68
CA ASP A 6 9.96 18.41 -3.85
C ASP A 6 9.46 17.26 -4.75
N MET A 7 10.17 16.13 -4.75
CA MET A 7 9.81 14.97 -5.57
C MET A 7 8.55 14.35 -4.96
N SER A 8 7.39 14.78 -5.45
CA SER A 8 6.11 14.21 -5.05
C SER A 8 6.08 12.73 -5.42
N LEU A 9 6.02 11.87 -4.40
CA LEU A 9 5.83 10.44 -4.60
C LEU A 9 4.37 10.18 -4.92
N ILE A 10 4.12 9.64 -6.11
CA ILE A 10 2.77 9.34 -6.60
C ILE A 10 2.56 7.84 -6.78
N THR A 11 1.32 7.38 -6.62
CA THR A 11 0.92 6.03 -7.03
C THR A 11 0.35 6.07 -8.44
N ARG A 12 0.74 5.11 -9.27
CA ARG A 12 0.26 5.00 -10.66
C ARG A 12 -0.77 3.90 -10.80
N ASP A 13 -2.04 4.27 -10.96
CA ASP A 13 -3.16 3.34 -11.16
C ASP A 13 -3.17 2.71 -12.56
N ASP A 14 -2.52 3.35 -13.52
CA ASP A 14 -2.38 2.90 -14.90
C ASP A 14 -1.31 1.80 -15.08
N VAL A 15 -0.47 1.58 -14.07
CA VAL A 15 0.58 0.58 -14.07
C VAL A 15 0.19 -0.60 -13.17
N ALA A 16 0.16 -1.81 -13.74
CA ALA A 16 -0.07 -3.01 -12.96
C ALA A 16 0.99 -3.16 -11.85
N THR A 17 0.56 -3.56 -10.65
CA THR A 17 1.48 -3.71 -9.51
C THR A 17 2.65 -4.62 -9.89
N PRO A 18 3.91 -4.17 -9.72
CA PRO A 18 5.07 -4.96 -10.11
C PRO A 18 5.17 -6.23 -9.25
N TYR A 19 5.78 -7.26 -9.83
CA TYR A 19 6.10 -8.47 -9.10
C TYR A 19 7.17 -8.18 -8.04
N ALA A 20 6.89 -8.50 -6.79
CA ALA A 20 7.78 -8.19 -5.67
C ALA A 20 7.95 -9.39 -4.73
N LYS A 21 8.90 -9.31 -3.80
CA LYS A 21 9.13 -10.37 -2.81
C LYS A 21 8.09 -10.28 -1.70
N CYS A 22 7.51 -11.41 -1.32
CA CYS A 22 6.62 -11.51 -0.17
C CYS A 22 7.32 -10.99 1.09
N ILE A 23 6.69 -10.05 1.80
CA ILE A 23 7.23 -9.45 3.02
C ILE A 23 7.53 -10.47 4.13
N VAL A 24 6.86 -11.63 4.13
CA VAL A 24 7.04 -12.68 5.17
C VAL A 24 8.07 -13.73 4.75
N CYS A 25 7.92 -14.33 3.57
CA CYS A 25 8.73 -15.49 3.16
C CYS A 25 9.70 -15.22 2.01
N SER A 26 9.81 -13.97 1.53
CA SER A 26 10.67 -13.54 0.43
C SER A 26 10.44 -14.21 -0.94
N LYS A 27 9.48 -15.12 -1.06
CA LYS A 27 9.08 -15.71 -2.35
C LYS A 27 8.45 -14.62 -3.21
N GLY A 28 8.81 -14.60 -4.49
CA GLY A 28 8.22 -13.67 -5.44
C GLY A 28 6.71 -13.88 -5.58
N THR A 29 5.94 -12.79 -5.59
CA THR A 29 4.48 -12.83 -5.66
C THR A 29 3.91 -11.49 -6.15
N ARG A 30 2.63 -11.53 -6.51
CA ARG A 30 1.76 -10.38 -6.77
C ARG A 30 0.33 -10.64 -6.28
N SER A 31 0.19 -11.57 -5.33
CA SER A 31 -1.12 -12.11 -4.93
C SER A 31 -1.91 -11.11 -4.09
N HIS A 32 -1.33 -10.63 -3.00
CA HIS A 32 -1.94 -9.63 -2.12
C HIS A 32 -1.03 -8.41 -2.06
N VAL A 33 -1.55 -7.26 -2.48
CA VAL A 33 -0.82 -5.99 -2.48
C VAL A 33 -1.24 -5.22 -1.23
N LEU A 34 -0.31 -5.05 -0.29
CA LEU A 34 -0.54 -4.33 0.96
C LEU A 34 -0.29 -2.83 0.77
N GLU A 35 0.77 -2.49 0.04
CA GLU A 35 1.10 -1.12 -0.32
C GLU A 35 1.51 -1.07 -1.79
N ARG A 36 0.98 -0.09 -2.51
CA ARG A 36 1.30 0.10 -3.93
C ARG A 36 2.67 0.75 -4.09
N ALA A 37 3.32 0.43 -5.20
CA ALA A 37 4.57 1.07 -5.60
C ALA A 37 4.38 2.59 -5.74
N LYS A 38 5.39 3.35 -5.34
CA LYS A 38 5.44 4.81 -5.52
C LYS A 38 6.47 5.19 -6.57
N TYR A 39 6.14 6.21 -7.33
CA TYR A 39 6.95 6.73 -8.42
C TYR A 39 7.29 8.20 -8.14
N ALA A 40 8.51 8.59 -8.50
CA ALA A 40 8.93 9.99 -8.53
C ALA A 40 8.77 10.53 -9.96
N GLU A 41 8.11 11.67 -10.08
CA GLU A 41 8.02 12.43 -11.32
C GLU A 41 9.32 13.23 -11.53
N TYR A 42 9.82 13.23 -12.76
CA TYR A 42 10.93 14.09 -13.16
C TYR A 42 10.76 14.57 -14.60
N VAL A 43 11.20 15.79 -14.88
CA VAL A 43 11.25 16.32 -16.24
C VAL A 43 12.50 15.76 -16.90
N GLY A 44 12.33 15.11 -18.04
CA GLY A 44 13.44 14.63 -18.85
C GLY A 44 13.27 15.13 -20.28
N GLU A 45 14.38 15.31 -20.97
CA GLU A 45 14.37 15.71 -22.37
C GLU A 45 14.16 14.48 -23.26
N ARG A 46 13.48 14.70 -24.39
CA ARG A 46 13.34 13.76 -25.49
C ARG A 46 13.72 14.49 -26.77
N VAL A 47 14.73 14.00 -27.49
CA VAL A 47 15.08 14.49 -28.83
C VAL A 47 13.94 14.12 -29.78
N VAL A 48 13.35 15.12 -30.42
CA VAL A 48 12.25 14.99 -31.37
C VAL A 48 12.76 15.03 -32.80
N ASP A 49 13.84 15.78 -33.05
CA ASP A 49 14.50 15.87 -34.34
C ASP A 49 16.00 16.12 -34.17
N GLN A 50 16.81 15.63 -35.11
CA GLN A 50 18.25 15.77 -35.10
C GLN A 50 18.76 15.90 -36.54
N SER A 51 19.74 16.78 -36.75
CA SER A 51 20.38 16.91 -38.06
C SER A 51 21.12 15.64 -38.47
N ASP A 52 20.82 15.10 -39.67
CA ASP A 52 21.53 13.95 -40.24
C ASP A 52 22.99 14.26 -40.57
N GLU A 53 23.87 13.26 -40.46
CA GLU A 53 25.35 13.32 -40.66
C GLU A 53 25.78 13.84 -42.05
N PHE A 54 24.85 13.92 -43.02
CA PHE A 54 25.07 14.45 -44.37
C PHE A 54 24.67 15.93 -44.56
N SER A 55 24.12 16.56 -43.52
CA SER A 55 23.70 17.97 -43.54
C SER A 55 24.92 18.84 -43.25
N GLY A 56 25.51 19.45 -44.28
CA GLY A 56 26.74 20.25 -44.18
C GLY A 56 26.60 21.61 -43.44
N GLY A 57 25.83 21.69 -42.36
CA GLY A 57 25.65 22.87 -41.52
C GLY A 57 25.27 22.50 -40.09
N GLU A 58 25.73 23.33 -39.14
CA GLU A 58 25.69 23.22 -37.66
C GLU A 58 24.77 22.13 -37.08
N ASP A 59 25.37 21.20 -36.32
CA ASP A 59 24.66 20.17 -35.57
C ASP A 59 23.59 20.81 -34.65
N TRP A 60 22.33 20.44 -34.84
CA TRP A 60 21.23 20.88 -33.98
C TRP A 60 20.36 19.70 -33.56
N GLU A 61 19.86 19.79 -32.33
CA GLU A 61 18.92 18.84 -31.74
C GLU A 61 17.70 19.62 -31.23
N GLU A 62 16.50 19.22 -31.66
CA GLU A 62 15.26 19.74 -31.11
C GLU A 62 14.83 18.85 -29.94
N VAL A 63 14.79 19.42 -28.73
CA VAL A 63 14.43 18.71 -27.50
C VAL A 63 13.08 19.17 -26.97
N GLU A 64 12.22 18.20 -26.63
CA GLU A 64 10.96 18.44 -25.92
C GLU A 64 11.09 17.98 -24.46
N GLU A 65 10.63 18.80 -23.52
CA GLU A 65 10.51 18.42 -22.12
C GLU A 65 9.31 17.47 -21.93
N VAL A 66 9.59 16.25 -21.47
CA VAL A 66 8.56 15.25 -21.17
C VAL A 66 8.62 14.82 -19.71
N VAL A 67 7.45 14.66 -19.09
CA VAL A 67 7.35 14.11 -17.72
C VAL A 67 7.61 12.62 -17.78
N LYS A 68 8.64 12.19 -17.06
CA LYS A 68 9.03 10.78 -16.88
C LYS A 68 8.78 10.37 -15.43
N PHE A 69 8.65 9.07 -15.23
CA PHE A 69 8.39 8.47 -13.92
C PHE A 69 9.49 7.46 -13.61
N ALA A 70 10.11 7.57 -12.45
CA ALA A 70 11.04 6.58 -11.92
C ALA A 70 10.39 5.85 -10.74
N LEU A 71 10.56 4.52 -10.67
CA LEU A 71 10.13 3.76 -9.49
C LEU A 71 10.98 4.19 -8.30
N ALA A 72 10.33 4.72 -7.26
CA ALA A 72 10.98 5.24 -6.06
C ALA A 72 10.83 4.28 -4.87
N GLU A 73 9.65 3.68 -4.71
CA GLU A 73 9.40 2.66 -3.68
C GLU A 73 8.72 1.44 -4.31
N ASP A 74 9.24 0.25 -4.01
CA ASP A 74 8.64 -1.01 -4.41
C ASP A 74 7.28 -1.25 -3.75
N ALA A 75 6.42 -2.02 -4.42
CA ALA A 75 5.18 -2.47 -3.81
C ALA A 75 5.44 -3.46 -2.67
N VAL A 76 4.72 -3.29 -1.56
CA VAL A 76 4.72 -4.26 -0.46
C VAL A 76 3.67 -5.31 -0.76
N VAL A 77 4.12 -6.55 -0.98
CA VAL A 77 3.26 -7.67 -1.33
C VAL A 77 3.38 -8.82 -0.35
N MET A 78 2.31 -9.61 -0.24
CA MET A 78 2.26 -10.83 0.53
C MET A 78 1.78 -11.97 -0.37
N CYS A 79 2.41 -13.14 -0.23
CA CYS A 79 1.97 -14.32 -0.98
C CYS A 79 0.71 -14.90 -0.33
N HIS A 80 -0.14 -15.52 -1.15
CA HIS A 80 -1.41 -16.08 -0.67
C HIS A 80 -1.24 -17.04 0.52
N GLY A 81 -0.20 -17.88 0.52
CA GLY A 81 0.06 -18.83 1.62
C GLY A 81 0.32 -18.15 2.96
N CYS A 82 1.20 -17.13 2.99
CA CYS A 82 1.48 -16.37 4.21
C CYS A 82 0.27 -15.55 4.66
N TRP A 83 -0.51 -15.03 3.72
CA TRP A 83 -1.73 -14.29 4.01
C TRP A 83 -2.78 -15.17 4.70
N VAL A 84 -3.01 -16.38 4.20
CA VAL A 84 -3.95 -17.33 4.82
C VAL A 84 -3.49 -17.72 6.24
N GLU A 85 -2.19 -17.92 6.45
CA GLU A 85 -1.63 -18.22 7.77
C GLU A 85 -1.77 -17.04 8.75
N HIS A 86 -1.51 -15.81 8.27
CA HIS A 86 -1.73 -14.59 9.03
C HIS A 86 -3.19 -14.43 9.42
N GLN A 87 -4.11 -14.60 8.48
CA GLN A 87 -5.55 -14.54 8.72
C GLN A 87 -5.97 -15.56 9.77
N LYS A 88 -5.54 -16.82 9.66
CA LYS A 88 -5.85 -17.86 10.65
C LYS A 88 -5.41 -17.47 12.06
N THR A 89 -4.19 -16.96 12.18
CA THR A 89 -3.63 -16.52 13.47
C THR A 89 -4.41 -15.32 14.03
N PHE A 90 -4.77 -14.37 13.17
CA PHE A 90 -5.58 -13.21 13.52
C PHE A 90 -6.99 -13.61 13.99
N CYS A 91 -7.68 -14.47 13.24
CA CYS A 91 -9.01 -14.96 13.61
C CYS A 91 -8.98 -15.68 14.96
N ALA A 92 -7.94 -16.49 15.22
CA ALA A 92 -7.77 -17.16 16.51
C ALA A 92 -7.62 -16.17 17.67
N LEU A 93 -6.85 -15.10 17.47
CA LEU A 93 -6.66 -14.03 18.45
C LEU A 93 -7.97 -13.28 18.75
N VAL A 94 -8.72 -12.90 17.72
CA VAL A 94 -10.01 -12.20 17.89
C VAL A 94 -11.01 -13.12 18.60
N LYS A 95 -11.12 -14.37 18.18
CA LYS A 95 -12.02 -15.35 18.80
C LYS A 95 -11.69 -15.59 20.28
N ALA A 96 -10.40 -15.73 20.63
CA ALA A 96 -9.97 -15.96 22.01
C ALA A 96 -10.31 -14.78 22.94
N ASN A 97 -10.30 -13.56 22.41
CA ASN A 97 -10.53 -12.35 23.21
C ASN A 97 -11.92 -11.75 23.05
N PHE A 98 -12.77 -12.31 22.18
CA PHE A 98 -14.06 -11.71 21.82
C PHE A 98 -14.94 -11.40 23.02
N ASN A 99 -15.15 -12.37 23.92
CA ASN A 99 -16.00 -12.18 25.09
C ASN A 99 -15.45 -11.10 26.02
N LYS A 100 -14.14 -11.14 26.30
CA LYS A 100 -13.44 -10.17 27.13
C LYS A 100 -13.56 -8.74 26.57
N TRP A 101 -13.32 -8.56 25.27
CA TRP A 101 -13.42 -7.25 24.62
C TRP A 101 -14.87 -6.77 24.49
N ARG A 102 -15.83 -7.68 24.40
CA ARG A 102 -17.26 -7.36 24.31
C ARG A 102 -17.85 -6.91 25.66
N GLU A 103 -17.31 -7.40 26.77
CA GLU A 103 -17.72 -7.07 28.14
C GLU A 103 -17.10 -5.76 28.62
N ALA A 104 -15.80 -5.55 28.37
CA ALA A 104 -15.06 -4.34 28.73
C ALA A 104 -14.48 -3.62 27.48
N PRO A 105 -15.33 -3.06 26.60
CA PRO A 105 -14.89 -2.52 25.31
C PRO A 105 -13.97 -1.29 25.43
N VAL A 106 -14.18 -0.44 26.44
CA VAL A 106 -13.38 0.78 26.65
C VAL A 106 -11.98 0.45 27.18
N GLU A 107 -11.87 -0.48 28.12
CA GLU A 107 -10.59 -0.94 28.68
C GLU A 107 -9.68 -1.58 27.62
N HIS A 108 -10.30 -2.16 26.59
CA HIS A 108 -9.59 -2.83 25.50
C HIS A 108 -9.58 -2.04 24.19
N ALA A 109 -9.94 -0.75 24.24
CA ALA A 109 -10.13 0.08 23.06
C ALA A 109 -8.90 0.11 22.14
N HIS A 110 -7.70 0.23 22.71
CA HIS A 110 -6.46 0.25 21.93
C HIS A 110 -6.23 -1.06 21.19
N ALA A 111 -6.46 -2.21 21.84
CA ALA A 111 -6.29 -3.53 21.24
C ALA A 111 -7.29 -3.74 20.09
N VAL A 112 -8.55 -3.38 20.30
CA VAL A 112 -9.59 -3.50 19.27
C VAL A 112 -9.29 -2.59 18.08
N ARG A 113 -8.89 -1.33 18.30
CA ARG A 113 -8.49 -0.42 17.22
C ARG A 113 -7.32 -0.97 16.41
N LYS A 114 -6.32 -1.55 17.08
CA LYS A 114 -5.20 -2.22 16.39
C LYS A 114 -5.69 -3.40 15.54
N CYS A 115 -6.61 -4.21 16.04
CA CYS A 115 -7.20 -5.30 15.27
C CYS A 115 -7.98 -4.80 14.06
N VAL A 116 -8.76 -3.72 14.19
CA VAL A 116 -9.48 -3.11 13.07
C VAL A 116 -8.51 -2.57 12.02
N ALA A 117 -7.46 -1.85 12.42
CA ALA A 117 -6.43 -1.38 11.49
C ALA A 117 -5.69 -2.54 10.79
N THR A 118 -5.42 -3.63 11.52
CA THR A 118 -4.81 -4.84 10.96
C THR A 118 -5.74 -5.51 9.94
N MET A 119 -7.02 -5.60 10.26
CA MET A 119 -8.06 -6.15 9.39
C MET A 119 -8.16 -5.36 8.08
N ASP A 120 -8.10 -4.03 8.15
CA ASP A 120 -8.13 -3.12 7.00
C ASP A 120 -6.86 -3.20 6.16
N TYR A 121 -5.69 -3.18 6.79
CA TYR A 121 -4.40 -3.25 6.11
C TYR A 121 -4.20 -4.56 5.31
N TYR A 122 -4.53 -5.70 5.93
CA TYR A 122 -4.38 -6.99 5.27
C TYR A 122 -5.61 -7.40 4.44
N GLN A 123 -6.72 -6.65 4.54
CA GLN A 123 -7.98 -6.93 3.86
C GLN A 123 -8.43 -8.38 4.01
N PHE A 124 -8.37 -8.93 5.22
CA PHE A 124 -8.82 -10.30 5.47
C PHE A 124 -10.30 -10.48 5.05
N ASP A 125 -10.69 -11.70 4.68
CA ASP A 125 -12.04 -11.99 4.15
C ASP A 125 -12.89 -12.88 5.09
N ASP A 126 -12.46 -13.04 6.35
CA ASP A 126 -13.15 -13.88 7.32
C ASP A 126 -14.36 -13.16 7.91
N LYS A 127 -15.54 -13.47 7.36
CA LYS A 127 -16.82 -12.84 7.76
C LYS A 127 -17.09 -12.90 9.28
N PRO A 128 -16.92 -14.05 9.96
CA PRO A 128 -17.13 -14.12 11.40
C PRO A 128 -16.26 -13.15 12.20
N THR A 129 -14.98 -13.01 11.83
CA THR A 129 -14.05 -12.09 12.49
C THR A 129 -14.40 -10.63 12.21
N ILE A 130 -14.81 -10.31 10.97
CA ILE A 130 -15.30 -8.98 10.60
C ILE A 130 -16.51 -8.59 11.44
N GLU A 131 -17.50 -9.47 11.53
CA GLU A 131 -18.71 -9.26 12.31
C GLU A 131 -18.40 -9.11 13.80
N ALA A 132 -17.50 -9.94 14.34
CA ALA A 132 -17.07 -9.86 15.73
C ALA A 132 -16.45 -8.49 16.07
N LEU A 133 -15.53 -8.00 15.24
CA LEU A 133 -14.90 -6.69 15.43
C LEU A 133 -15.89 -5.54 15.25
N SER A 134 -16.85 -5.66 14.33
CA SER A 134 -17.92 -4.68 14.13
C SER A 134 -18.81 -4.56 15.37
N ILE A 135 -19.19 -5.69 15.98
CA ILE A 135 -19.98 -5.73 17.23
C ILE A 135 -19.24 -5.04 18.37
N ILE A 136 -17.95 -5.36 18.56
CA ILE A 136 -17.15 -4.76 19.63
C ILE A 136 -17.00 -3.25 19.40
N THR A 137 -16.70 -2.84 18.16
CA THR A 137 -16.54 -1.42 17.80
C THR A 137 -17.82 -0.62 18.00
N LYS A 138 -18.99 -1.21 17.70
CA LYS A 138 -20.29 -0.57 17.97
C LYS A 138 -20.49 -0.35 19.47
N LYS A 139 -20.27 -1.38 20.29
CA LYS A 139 -20.35 -1.27 21.75
C LYS A 139 -19.38 -0.25 22.32
N MET A 140 -18.16 -0.17 21.79
CA MET A 140 -17.19 0.85 22.17
C MET A 140 -17.71 2.27 21.91
N LYS A 141 -18.32 2.50 20.73
CA LYS A 141 -18.90 3.81 20.39
C LYS A 141 -20.09 4.18 21.28
N GLU A 142 -20.91 3.20 21.64
CA GLU A 142 -22.04 3.40 22.56
C GLU A 142 -21.56 3.76 23.97
N ALA A 143 -20.55 3.05 24.48
CA ALA A 143 -19.97 3.33 25.79
C ALA A 143 -19.34 4.73 25.89
N ILE A 144 -18.65 5.20 24.83
CA ILE A 144 -18.02 6.53 24.80
C ILE A 144 -19.05 7.68 24.71
N LYS A 145 -20.23 7.43 24.14
CA LYS A 145 -21.31 8.44 24.01
C LYS A 145 -22.25 8.50 25.21
N GLY A 146 -22.19 7.51 26.09
CA GLY A 146 -23.04 7.41 27.28
C GLY A 146 -22.46 8.09 28.52
N ASP A 147 -21.18 8.47 28.48
CA ASP A 147 -20.52 9.38 29.43
C ASP A 147 -20.61 10.84 28.95
#